data_AF-A0A7G1G849-F1
#
_entry.id   AF-A0A7G1G849-F1
#
_cell.length_a   1.000
_cell.length_b   1.000
_cell.length_c   1.000
_cell.angle_alpha   90.00
_cell.angle_beta   90.00
_cell.angle_gamma   90.00
#
_symmetry.space_group_name_H-M   'P 1'
#
loop_
_entity.id
_entity.type
_entity.pdbx_description
1 polymer ?
#
loop_
_entity_poly.entity_id
_entity_poly.type
_entity_poly.pdbx_seq_one_letter_code
_entity_poly.pdbx_strand_id
1 'polypeptide(L)'
;MFFDNIPKETSINKISQPSFFEGGEEAVLLIHGYTGTPHDMRYLGHMLHKAGFTVSIPRLPGHGTNSIDFQNSNWKDWLRKVTDEYIDLKYKYKEVYISGLSMGGVLTLILASKFKPKKIALAAPAIEAKNKKIKITPFLKYFIKKLIENIKKFMKMKI
;
A
#
# COMPACT_ATOMS: atom_id res chain seq x y z
N MET A 1 -23.49 -0.81 -7.25
CA MET A 1 -23.09 0.57 -6.90
C MET A 1 -21.74 0.54 -6.18
N PHE A 2 -20.99 1.65 -6.13
CA PHE A 2 -19.63 1.71 -5.55
C PHE A 2 -19.56 1.17 -4.11
N PHE A 3 -20.53 1.54 -3.27
CA PHE A 3 -20.57 1.14 -1.86
C PHE A 3 -20.90 -0.33 -1.62
N ASP A 4 -21.38 -1.08 -2.62
CA ASP A 4 -21.68 -2.51 -2.45
C ASP A 4 -20.41 -3.33 -2.17
N ASN A 5 -19.25 -2.79 -2.56
CA ASN A 5 -17.94 -3.40 -2.38
C ASN A 5 -17.25 -3.01 -1.06
N ILE A 6 -17.88 -2.19 -0.22
CA ILE A 6 -17.35 -1.74 1.06
C ILE A 6 -18.37 -2.11 2.16
N PRO A 7 -18.13 -3.20 2.92
CA PRO A 7 -19.03 -3.61 4.00
C PRO A 7 -19.26 -2.49 5.02
N LYS A 8 -20.46 -2.41 5.61
CA LYS A 8 -20.82 -1.34 6.56
C LYS A 8 -19.95 -1.34 7.82
N GLU A 9 -19.46 -2.51 8.20
CA GLU A 9 -18.57 -2.76 9.34
C GLU A 9 -17.10 -2.43 9.06
N THR A 10 -16.78 -1.96 7.84
CA THR A 10 -15.41 -1.58 7.47
C THR A 10 -14.89 -0.49 8.40
N SER A 11 -13.82 -0.81 9.11
CA SER A 11 -13.16 0.06 10.08
C SER A 11 -11.65 -0.14 10.00
N ILE A 12 -10.89 0.77 10.61
CA ILE A 12 -9.42 0.66 10.72
C ILE A 12 -9.00 0.66 12.19
N ASN A 13 -7.94 -0.08 12.51
CA ASN A 13 -7.25 0.09 13.78
C ASN A 13 -6.38 1.37 13.75
N LYS A 14 -6.16 1.98 14.91
CA LYS A 14 -5.27 3.14 15.13
C LYS A 14 -3.91 3.01 14.46
N ILE A 15 -3.30 1.82 14.49
CA ILE A 15 -1.97 1.62 13.87
C ILE A 15 -2.00 1.71 12.34
N SER A 16 -3.15 1.45 11.72
CA SER A 16 -3.33 1.53 10.27
C SER A 16 -3.60 2.95 9.79
N GLN A 17 -3.81 3.93 10.68
CA GLN A 17 -4.11 5.30 10.26
C GLN A 17 -2.98 5.89 9.42
N PRO A 18 -3.30 6.66 8.35
CA PRO A 18 -2.29 7.43 7.65
C PRO A 18 -1.58 8.36 8.64
N SER A 19 -0.29 8.60 8.44
CA SER A 19 0.50 9.47 9.30
C SER A 19 1.04 10.64 8.49
N PHE A 20 0.98 11.83 9.07
CA PHE A 20 1.61 13.03 8.54
C PHE A 20 2.40 13.70 9.65
N PHE A 21 3.68 13.92 9.42
CA PHE A 21 4.58 14.57 10.36
C PHE A 21 5.12 15.82 9.68
N GLU A 22 4.59 16.99 10.05
CA GLU A 22 5.02 18.26 9.49
C GLU A 22 6.40 18.65 10.05
N GLY A 23 7.36 18.91 9.17
CA GLY A 23 8.72 19.30 9.49
C GLY A 23 9.17 20.48 8.63
N GLY A 24 10.36 20.40 8.05
CA GLY A 24 10.91 21.42 7.18
C GLY A 24 10.30 21.43 5.76
N GLU A 25 10.93 22.21 4.88
CA GLU A 25 10.45 22.48 3.52
C GLU A 25 10.70 21.34 2.51
N GLU A 26 11.42 20.29 2.92
CA GLU A 26 11.61 19.06 2.14
C GLU A 26 10.70 17.95 2.68
N ALA A 27 9.94 17.32 1.79
CA ALA A 27 9.00 16.25 2.15
C ALA A 27 9.45 14.86 1.65
N VAL A 28 9.10 13.82 2.40
CA VAL A 28 9.27 12.41 1.99
C VAL A 28 7.92 11.71 1.99
N LEU A 29 7.54 11.15 0.83
CA LEU A 29 6.42 10.23 0.68
C LEU A 29 6.89 8.80 0.96
N LEU A 30 6.33 8.15 1.99
CA LEU A 30 6.64 6.77 2.36
C LEU A 30 5.49 5.81 1.98
N ILE A 31 5.79 4.84 1.13
CA ILE A 31 4.77 3.91 0.58
C ILE A 31 4.99 2.49 1.12
N HIS A 32 3.99 1.96 1.84
CA HIS A 32 4.03 0.62 2.41
C HIS A 32 3.83 -0.50 1.36
N GLY A 33 4.10 -1.74 1.76
CA GLY A 33 3.99 -2.93 0.90
C GLY A 33 2.59 -3.52 0.78
N TYR A 34 2.47 -4.55 -0.05
CA TYR A 34 1.26 -5.37 -0.23
C TYR A 34 0.90 -6.04 1.10
N THR A 35 -0.40 -6.09 1.43
CA THR A 35 -0.94 -6.50 2.74
C THR A 35 -0.44 -5.70 3.95
N GLY A 36 0.42 -4.69 3.74
CA GLY A 36 0.97 -3.85 4.79
C GLY A 36 0.04 -2.71 5.18
N THR A 37 0.53 -1.86 6.08
CA THR A 37 -0.18 -0.66 6.54
C THR A 37 0.81 0.50 6.77
N PRO A 38 0.35 1.74 6.99
CA PRO A 38 1.23 2.84 7.37
C PRO A 38 2.15 2.54 8.55
N HIS A 39 1.73 1.66 9.47
CA HIS A 39 2.54 1.20 10.60
C HIS A 39 3.95 0.75 10.18
N ASP A 40 4.06 0.02 9.08
CA ASP A 40 5.33 -0.56 8.59
C ASP A 40 6.38 0.51 8.27
N MET A 41 5.92 1.73 7.97
CA MET A 41 6.77 2.86 7.60
C MET A 41 6.93 3.87 8.75
N ARG A 42 6.18 3.74 9.86
CA ARG A 42 6.16 4.75 10.94
C ARG A 42 7.50 4.93 11.62
N TYR A 43 8.24 3.86 11.86
CA TYR A 43 9.58 3.95 12.46
C TYR A 43 10.51 4.82 11.60
N LEU A 44 10.61 4.51 10.30
CA LEU A 44 11.39 5.31 9.35
C LEU A 44 10.87 6.74 9.26
N GLY A 45 9.55 6.93 9.24
CA GLY A 45 8.93 8.25 9.20
C GLY A 45 9.29 9.11 10.40
N HIS A 46 9.31 8.55 11.61
CA HIS A 46 9.77 9.26 12.80
C HIS A 46 11.26 9.63 12.72
N MET A 47 12.09 8.78 12.11
CA MET A 47 13.52 9.07 11.95
C MET A 47 13.78 10.18 10.95
N LEU A 48 13.09 10.17 9.81
CA LEU A 48 13.14 11.24 8.82
C LEU A 48 12.61 12.55 9.39
N HIS A 49 11.51 12.50 10.14
CA HIS A 49 10.95 13.68 10.78
C HIS A 49 11.92 14.30 11.80
N LYS A 50 12.56 13.48 12.65
CA LYS A 50 13.62 13.95 13.56
C LYS A 50 14.83 14.54 12.82
N ALA A 51 15.08 14.12 11.59
CA ALA A 51 16.11 14.69 10.72
C ALA A 51 15.66 15.99 10.00
N GLY A 52 14.44 16.48 10.28
CA GLY A 52 13.94 17.76 9.77
C GLY A 52 13.02 17.66 8.54
N PHE A 53 12.72 16.47 8.03
CA PHE A 53 11.81 16.32 6.89
C PHE A 53 10.34 16.42 7.30
N THR A 54 9.52 16.96 6.40
CA THR A 54 8.08 16.67 6.39
C THR A 54 7.89 15.23 5.88
N VAL A 55 7.02 14.44 6.49
CA VAL A 55 6.80 13.04 6.10
C VAL A 55 5.32 12.75 5.93
N SER A 56 4.94 12.20 4.77
CA SER A 56 3.59 11.65 4.55
C SER A 56 3.66 10.13 4.39
N ILE A 57 2.77 9.42 5.10
CA ILE A 57 2.60 7.97 5.05
C ILE A 57 1.13 7.67 4.78
N PRO A 58 0.69 7.63 3.50
CA PRO A 58 -0.68 7.33 3.16
C PRO A 58 -1.03 5.87 3.46
N ARG A 59 -2.29 5.60 3.82
CA ARG A 59 -2.88 4.27 3.77
C ARG A 59 -3.40 4.02 2.36
N LEU A 60 -2.97 2.92 1.74
CA LEU A 60 -3.48 2.54 0.42
C LEU A 60 -4.94 2.05 0.51
N PRO A 61 -5.78 2.28 -0.52
CA PRO A 61 -7.14 1.73 -0.58
C PRO A 61 -7.17 0.23 -0.29
N GLY A 62 -8.19 -0.21 0.44
CA GLY A 62 -8.36 -1.61 0.88
C GLY A 62 -7.38 -2.11 1.95
N HIS A 63 -6.27 -1.41 2.21
CA HIS A 63 -5.29 -1.83 3.20
C HIS A 63 -5.67 -1.36 4.60
N GLY A 64 -5.33 -2.17 5.62
CA GLY A 64 -5.54 -1.86 7.02
C GLY A 64 -7.01 -1.79 7.47
N THR A 65 -7.95 -2.20 6.60
CA THR A 65 -9.40 -2.26 6.84
C THR A 65 -9.85 -3.71 7.08
N ASN A 66 -10.35 -4.40 6.06
CA ASN A 66 -10.77 -5.79 6.11
C ASN A 66 -10.48 -6.51 4.78
N SER A 67 -10.66 -7.84 4.77
CA SER A 67 -10.34 -8.67 3.61
C SER A 67 -11.20 -8.40 2.37
N ILE A 68 -12.45 -7.95 2.55
CA ILE A 68 -13.38 -7.69 1.44
C ILE A 68 -12.99 -6.40 0.73
N ASP A 69 -12.81 -5.31 1.48
CA ASP A 69 -12.34 -4.03 0.97
C ASP A 69 -10.96 -4.17 0.30
N PHE A 70 -10.04 -4.92 0.92
CA PHE A 70 -8.75 -5.25 0.32
C PHE A 70 -8.87 -5.92 -1.05
N GLN A 71 -9.69 -6.98 -1.16
CA GLN A 71 -9.91 -7.73 -2.41
C GLN A 71 -10.58 -6.91 -3.50
N ASN A 72 -11.38 -5.91 -3.12
CA ASN A 72 -12.05 -5.01 -4.06
C ASN A 72 -11.18 -3.84 -4.50
N SER A 73 -10.08 -3.57 -3.81
CA SER A 73 -9.05 -2.60 -4.23
C SER A 73 -8.02 -3.23 -5.19
N ASN A 74 -7.45 -2.43 -6.08
CA ASN A 74 -6.44 -2.88 -7.02
C ASN A 74 -5.29 -1.86 -7.19
N TRP A 75 -4.29 -2.25 -7.97
CA TRP A 75 -3.08 -1.43 -8.18
C TRP A 75 -3.34 -0.04 -8.74
N LYS A 76 -4.42 0.18 -9.51
CA LYS A 76 -4.78 1.51 -10.02
C LYS A 76 -5.27 2.40 -8.89
N ASP A 77 -6.02 1.86 -7.94
CA ASP A 77 -6.50 2.60 -6.78
C ASP A 77 -5.33 3.00 -5.89
N TRP A 78 -4.39 2.07 -5.67
CA TRP A 78 -3.18 2.33 -4.89
C TRP A 78 -2.29 3.36 -5.57
N LEU A 79 -2.04 3.20 -6.88
CA LEU A 79 -1.26 4.15 -7.67
C LEU A 79 -1.92 5.53 -7.68
N ARG A 80 -3.25 5.59 -7.79
CA ARG A 80 -3.98 6.86 -7.72
C ARG A 80 -3.76 7.55 -6.39
N LYS A 81 -3.92 6.84 -5.27
CA LYS A 81 -3.75 7.43 -3.93
C LYS A 81 -2.35 8.01 -3.73
N VAL A 82 -1.29 7.30 -4.12
CA VAL A 82 0.09 7.81 -3.95
C VAL A 82 0.43 8.92 -4.95
N THR A 83 -0.19 8.92 -6.13
CA THR A 83 -0.04 10.01 -7.11
C THR A 83 -0.61 11.31 -6.53
N ASP A 84 -1.78 11.24 -5.91
CA ASP A 84 -2.45 12.41 -5.34
C ASP A 84 -1.67 12.96 -4.16
N GLU A 85 -1.22 12.07 -3.28
CA GLU A 85 -0.36 12.44 -2.16
C GLU A 85 0.94 13.12 -2.64
N TYR A 86 1.56 12.60 -3.71
CA TYR A 86 2.76 13.20 -4.27
C TYR A 86 2.51 14.59 -4.87
N ILE A 87 1.39 14.78 -5.59
CA ILE A 87 1.01 16.07 -6.17
C ILE A 87 0.74 17.10 -5.06
N ASP A 88 0.01 16.71 -4.02
CA ASP A 88 -0.30 17.58 -2.88
C ASP A 88 0.97 18.01 -2.15
N LEU A 89 1.93 17.09 -1.96
CA LEU A 89 3.23 17.41 -1.39
C LEU A 89 4.03 18.35 -2.30
N LYS A 90 4.04 18.11 -3.62
CA LYS A 90 4.77 18.94 -4.59
C LYS A 90 4.22 20.37 -4.68
N TYR A 91 2.94 20.55 -4.40
CA TYR A 91 2.33 21.88 -4.31
C TYR A 91 2.79 22.63 -3.06
N LYS A 92 2.95 21.95 -1.92
CA LYS A 92 3.22 22.57 -0.61
C LYS A 92 4.71 22.71 -0.26
N TYR A 93 5.55 21.81 -0.76
CA TYR A 93 6.95 21.68 -0.31
C TYR A 93 7.91 21.91 -1.47
N LYS A 94 9.09 22.49 -1.16
CA LYS A 94 10.11 22.84 -2.17
C LYS A 94 10.63 21.60 -2.89
N GLU A 95 10.90 20.55 -2.13
CA GLU A 95 11.38 19.28 -2.65
C GLU A 95 10.58 18.12 -2.08
N VAL A 96 10.36 17.10 -2.91
CA VAL A 96 9.64 15.88 -2.53
C VAL A 96 10.44 14.66 -2.97
N TYR A 97 10.81 13.83 -2.00
CA TYR A 97 11.45 12.54 -2.19
C TYR A 97 10.43 11.42 -1.98
N ILE A 98 10.72 10.24 -2.53
CA ILE A 98 9.81 9.09 -2.42
C ILE A 98 10.59 7.87 -1.93
N SER A 99 10.05 7.14 -0.97
CA SER A 99 10.59 5.83 -0.55
C SER A 99 9.48 4.80 -0.46
N GLY A 100 9.78 3.55 -0.83
CA GLY A 100 8.78 2.49 -0.82
C GLY A 100 9.32 1.10 -0.48
N LEU A 101 8.51 0.33 0.24
CA LEU A 101 8.78 -1.05 0.65
C LEU A 101 8.07 -2.06 -0.25
N SER A 102 8.78 -3.05 -0.79
CA SER A 102 8.21 -4.16 -1.59
C SER A 102 7.36 -3.65 -2.75
N MET A 103 6.05 -3.93 -2.75
CA MET A 103 5.09 -3.35 -3.70
C MET A 103 5.12 -1.80 -3.70
N GLY A 104 5.30 -1.17 -2.54
CA GLY A 104 5.45 0.27 -2.43
C GLY A 104 6.69 0.78 -3.18
N GLY A 105 7.76 -0.02 -3.26
CA GLY A 105 8.93 0.29 -4.09
C GLY A 105 8.61 0.28 -5.58
N VAL A 106 7.73 -0.63 -6.04
CA VAL A 106 7.24 -0.64 -7.43
C VAL A 106 6.40 0.61 -7.72
N LEU A 107 5.51 0.99 -6.79
CA LEU A 107 4.75 2.24 -6.91
C LEU A 107 5.68 3.47 -6.96
N THR A 108 6.72 3.51 -6.13
CA THR A 108 7.77 4.54 -6.17
C THR A 108 8.44 4.63 -7.54
N LEU A 109 8.81 3.50 -8.13
CA LEU A 109 9.41 3.44 -9.46
C LEU A 109 8.47 3.97 -10.56
N ILE A 110 7.18 3.59 -10.51
CA ILE A 110 6.18 4.07 -11.46
C ILE A 110 6.02 5.60 -11.34
N LEU A 111 5.88 6.12 -10.11
CA LEU A 111 5.82 7.58 -9.88
C LEU A 111 7.07 8.27 -10.39
N ALA A 112 8.25 7.72 -10.09
CA ALA A 112 9.51 8.29 -10.49
C ALA A 112 9.68 8.35 -12.01
N SER A 113 9.19 7.34 -12.73
CA SER A 113 9.21 7.32 -14.20
C SER A 113 8.42 8.47 -14.82
N LYS A 114 7.37 8.94 -14.14
CA LYS A 114 6.48 10.01 -14.61
C LYS A 114 6.91 11.40 -14.13
N PHE A 115 7.19 11.55 -12.84
CA PHE A 115 7.37 12.85 -12.19
C PHE A 115 8.85 13.22 -11.94
N LYS A 116 9.78 12.28 -12.11
CA LYS A 116 11.23 12.49 -11.98
C LYS A 116 11.64 13.21 -10.67
N PRO A 117 11.22 12.72 -9.48
CA PRO A 117 11.67 13.27 -8.20
C PRO A 117 13.19 13.20 -8.11
N LYS A 118 13.80 14.17 -7.42
CA LYS A 118 15.25 14.31 -7.32
C LYS A 118 15.94 13.09 -6.68
N LYS A 119 15.27 12.43 -5.74
CA LYS A 119 15.77 11.20 -5.08
C LYS A 119 14.64 10.22 -4.82
N ILE A 120 14.96 8.93 -4.92
CA ILE A 120 14.13 7.83 -4.44
C ILE A 120 14.95 6.87 -3.60
N ALA A 121 14.30 6.17 -2.66
CA ALA A 121 14.89 5.05 -1.93
C ALA A 121 13.97 3.83 -2.02
N LEU A 122 14.54 2.65 -2.26
CA LEU A 122 13.76 1.42 -2.49
C LEU A 122 14.17 0.36 -1.47
N ALA A 123 13.19 -0.16 -0.73
CA ALA A 123 13.40 -1.29 0.17
C ALA A 123 12.79 -2.56 -0.46
N ALA A 124 13.65 -3.46 -0.94
CA ALA A 124 13.27 -4.75 -1.53
C ALA A 124 12.15 -4.68 -2.61
N PRO A 125 12.29 -3.86 -3.67
CA PRO A 125 11.22 -3.66 -4.66
C PRO A 125 10.90 -4.96 -5.42
N ALA A 126 9.62 -5.32 -5.48
CA ALA A 126 9.14 -6.55 -6.14
C ALA A 126 9.02 -6.39 -7.67
N ILE A 127 10.14 -6.12 -8.35
CA ILE A 127 10.18 -5.77 -9.79
C ILE A 127 9.85 -6.98 -10.68
N GLU A 128 10.36 -8.16 -10.32
CA GLU A 128 10.19 -9.37 -11.12
C GLU A 128 9.56 -10.48 -10.28
N ALA A 129 8.53 -11.11 -10.82
CA ALA A 129 7.97 -12.33 -10.29
C ALA A 129 8.42 -13.52 -11.15
N LYS A 130 9.51 -14.18 -10.73
CA LYS A 130 10.18 -15.26 -11.50
C LYS A 130 9.29 -16.46 -11.84
N ASN A 131 8.18 -16.66 -11.11
CA ASN A 131 7.31 -17.81 -11.30
C ASN A 131 6.30 -17.56 -12.42
N LYS A 132 6.54 -18.16 -13.60
CA LYS A 132 5.62 -18.09 -14.76
C LYS A 132 4.21 -18.60 -14.45
N LYS A 133 4.02 -19.44 -13.41
CA LYS A 133 2.70 -19.90 -12.95
C LYS A 133 1.84 -18.77 -12.38
N ILE A 134 2.40 -17.58 -12.11
CA ILE A 134 1.60 -16.41 -11.73
C ILE A 134 0.61 -16.02 -12.83
N LYS A 135 0.91 -16.28 -14.11
CA LYS A 135 -0.03 -16.01 -15.21
C LYS A 135 -1.29 -16.88 -15.16
N ILE A 136 -1.22 -18.06 -14.53
CA ILE A 136 -2.38 -18.98 -14.41
C ILE A 136 -3.15 -18.80 -13.09
N THR A 137 -2.69 -17.94 -12.18
CA THR A 137 -3.39 -17.70 -10.91
C THR A 137 -4.81 -17.18 -11.06
N PRO A 138 -5.21 -16.41 -12.11
CA PRO A 138 -6.61 -16.04 -12.31
C PRO A 138 -7.52 -17.25 -12.49
N PHE A 139 -7.01 -18.38 -12.99
CA PHE A 139 -7.76 -19.62 -13.14
C PHE A 139 -7.74 -20.47 -11.86
N LEU A 140 -6.69 -20.38 -11.03
CA LEU A 140 -6.64 -21.06 -9.74
C LEU A 140 -7.80 -20.64 -8.82
N LYS A 141 -8.34 -19.42 -8.96
CA LYS A 141 -9.44 -18.93 -8.10
C LYS A 141 -10.67 -19.85 -8.11
N TYR A 142 -10.95 -20.52 -9.24
CA TYR A 142 -12.09 -21.44 -9.38
C TYR A 142 -11.89 -22.74 -8.58
N PHE A 143 -10.64 -23.17 -8.39
CA PHE A 143 -10.31 -24.38 -7.64
C PHE A 143 -10.04 -24.08 -6.17
N ILE A 144 -9.45 -22.92 -5.86
CA ILE A 144 -9.16 -22.48 -4.50
C ILE A 144 -10.45 -22.26 -3.69
N LYS A 145 -11.52 -21.72 -4.29
CA LYS A 145 -12.80 -21.54 -3.59
C LYS A 145 -13.35 -22.88 -3.08
N LYS A 146 -13.35 -23.90 -3.94
CA LYS A 146 -13.76 -25.28 -3.61
C LYS A 146 -12.84 -25.92 -2.56
N LEU A 147 -11.53 -25.65 -2.63
CA LEU A 147 -10.55 -26.12 -1.64
C LEU A 147 -10.76 -25.49 -0.26
N ILE A 148 -10.97 -24.17 -0.20
CA ILE A 148 -11.25 -23.42 1.05
C ILE A 148 -12.58 -23.86 1.66
N GLU A 149 -13.63 -24.04 0.85
CA GLU A 149 -14.91 -24.57 1.30
C GLU A 149 -14.77 -25.99 1.87
N ASN A 150 -14.00 -26.86 1.19
CA ASN A 150 -13.70 -28.21 1.68
C ASN A 150 -12.89 -28.20 2.99
N ILE A 151 -11.89 -27.32 3.13
CA ILE A 151 -11.10 -27.17 4.37
C ILE A 151 -11.99 -26.66 5.51
N LYS A 152 -12.83 -25.64 5.28
CA LYS A 152 -13.79 -25.15 6.29
C LYS A 152 -14.78 -26.24 6.71
N LYS A 153 -15.27 -27.05 5.77
CA LYS A 153 -16.15 -28.19 6.04
C LYS A 153 -15.45 -29.26 6.88
N PHE A 154 -14.19 -29.58 6.56
CA PHE A 154 -13.36 -30.51 7.32
C PHE A 154 -13.08 -30.02 8.75
N MET A 155 -12.76 -28.74 8.94
CA MET A 155 -12.54 -28.16 10.28
C MET A 155 -13.82 -28.12 11.12
N LYS A 156 -14.99 -27.91 10.52
CA LYS A 156 -16.29 -27.97 11.21
C LYS A 156 -16.71 -29.38 11.64
N MET A 157 -16.17 -30.44 11.02
CA MET A 157 -16.44 -31.84 11.38
C MET A 157 -15.58 -32.36 12.54
N LYS A 158 -14.61 -31.57 13.01
CA LYS A 158 -13.69 -31.94 14.11
C LYS A 158 -14.03 -31.26 15.45
N ILE A 159 -15.24 -30.69 15.58
CA ILE A 159 -15.80 -30.14 16.83
C ILE A 159 -17.05 -30.95 17.16
#